data_AF-A0A3C0GKY7-F1
#
_entry.id   AF-A0A3C0GKY7-F1
#
_cell.length_a   1.000
_cell.length_b   1.000
_cell.length_c   1.000
_cell.angle_alpha   90.00
_cell.angle_beta   90.00
_cell.angle_gamma   90.00
#
_symmetry.space_group_name_H-M   'P 1'
#
loop_
_entity.id
_entity.type
_entity.pdbx_description
1 polymer ?
#
loop_
_entity_poly.entity_id
_entity_poly.type
_entity_poly.pdbx_seq_one_letter_code
_entity_poly.pdbx_strand_id
1 'polypeptide(L)' 'MYGELGEGFIECHHKKPLSEIEAETITKMNDLALVCANCHRMLHRKLDTLSISELKKLIKIRH' A
#
# COMPACT_ATOMS: atom_id res chain seq x y z
N MET A 1 9.43 -7.74 18.15
CA MET A 1 8.53 -6.62 17.79
C MET A 1 9.08 -5.35 18.41
N TYR A 2 8.94 -4.20 17.77
CA TYR A 2 9.67 -2.95 18.10
C TYR A 2 9.25 -2.24 19.40
N GLY A 3 8.49 -2.88 20.30
CA GLY A 3 7.97 -2.24 21.52
C GLY A 3 7.07 -1.04 21.22
N GLU A 4 7.08 -0.05 22.12
CA GLU A 4 6.33 1.21 22.00
C GLU A 4 6.65 1.98 20.70
N LEU A 5 7.90 1.89 20.23
CA LEU A 5 8.33 2.55 18.99
C LEU A 5 7.50 2.10 17.77
N GLY A 6 7.01 0.86 17.77
CA GLY A 6 6.19 0.31 16.68
C GLY A 6 4.69 0.50 16.88
N GLU A 7 4.24 1.04 18.00
CA GLU A 7 2.82 1.18 18.28
C GLU A 7 2.15 2.14 17.29
N GLY A 8 1.07 1.68 16.66
CA GLY A 8 0.36 2.46 15.64
C GLY A 8 1.12 2.69 14.34
N PHE A 9 2.34 2.15 14.17
CA PHE A 9 3.12 2.33 12.95
C PHE A 9 2.40 1.69 11.75
N ILE A 10 2.13 2.52 10.74
CA ILE A 10 1.47 2.11 9.51
C ILE A 10 1.93 3.03 8.37
N GLU A 11 2.06 2.49 7.16
CA GLU A 11 2.46 3.25 5.98
C GLU A 11 1.24 3.60 5.12
N CYS A 12 1.29 4.76 4.49
CA CYS A 12 0.28 5.22 3.55
C CYS A 12 0.71 4.93 2.11
N HIS A 13 -0.18 4.36 1.31
CA HIS A 13 0.05 3.98 -0.08
C HIS A 13 -1.03 4.54 -0.99
N HIS A 14 -0.66 5.11 -2.14
CA HIS A 14 -1.62 5.57 -3.14
C HIS A 14 -2.19 4.36 -3.91
N LYS A 15 -3.52 4.23 -3.95
CA LYS A 15 -4.19 3.14 -4.69
C LYS A 15 -3.98 3.24 -6.21
N LYS A 16 -3.85 4.46 -6.71
CA LYS A 16 -3.45 4.76 -8.09
C LYS A 16 -2.00 5.27 -8.08
N PRO A 17 -1.09 4.71 -8.87
CA PRO A 17 0.29 5.20 -8.95
C PRO A 17 0.32 6.67 -9.34
N LEU A 18 1.13 7.48 -8.64
CA LEU A 18 1.26 8.90 -8.95
C LEU A 18 1.80 9.13 -10.37
N SER A 19 2.59 8.20 -10.91
CA SER A 19 3.08 8.23 -12.30
C SER A 19 1.98 8.14 -13.36
N GLU A 20 0.79 7.65 -13.00
CA GLU A 20 -0.38 7.55 -13.89
C GLU A 20 -1.35 8.74 -13.75
N ILE A 21 -0.98 9.73 -12.94
CA ILE A 21 -1.78 10.93 -12.71
C ILE A 21 -1.22 12.02 -13.63
N GLU A 22 -1.96 12.33 -14.69
CA GLU A 22 -1.52 13.24 -15.77
C GLU A 22 -1.62 14.73 -15.40
N ALA A 23 -2.45 15.08 -14.42
CA ALA A 23 -2.70 16.45 -14.00
C ALA A 23 -2.51 16.58 -12.49
N GLU A 24 -2.23 17.78 -12.00
CA GLU A 24 -2.24 18.03 -10.56
C GLU A 24 -3.61 17.66 -9.97
N THR A 25 -3.60 16.77 -8.99
CA THR A 25 -4.81 16.34 -8.28
C THR A 25 -4.65 16.54 -6.79
N ILE A 26 -5.77 16.80 -6.12
CA ILE A 26 -5.83 16.82 -4.66
C ILE A 26 -6.06 15.39 -4.19
N THR A 27 -5.07 14.80 -3.51
CA THR A 27 -5.20 13.49 -2.87
C THR A 27 -6.31 13.52 -1.82
N LYS A 28 -7.26 12.59 -1.92
CA LYS A 28 -8.31 12.37 -0.93
C LYS A 28 -7.98 11.14 -0.09
N MET A 29 -8.56 11.05 1.10
CA MET A 29 -8.41 9.86 1.96
C MET A 29 -8.82 8.57 1.25
N ASN A 30 -9.78 8.62 0.33
CA ASN A 30 -10.22 7.44 -0.41
C ASN A 30 -9.24 7.00 -1.51
N ASP A 31 -8.27 7.83 -1.89
CA ASP A 31 -7.21 7.48 -2.84
C ASP A 31 -6.07 6.72 -2.16
N LEU A 32 -6.10 6.65 -0.82
CA LEU A 32 -5.05 6.10 0.00
C LEU A 32 -5.46 4.78 0.64
N ALA A 33 -4.48 3.92 0.87
CA ALA A 33 -4.60 2.69 1.64
C ALA A 33 -3.54 2.68 2.75
N LEU A 34 -3.94 2.25 3.94
CA LEU A 34 -3.03 2.03 5.06
C LEU A 34 -2.54 0.58 5.03
N VAL A 35 -1.23 0.39 5.02
CA VAL A 35 -0.57 -0.91 4.86
C VAL A 35 0.66 -1.01 5.76
N CYS A 36 1.01 -2.21 6.22
CA CYS A 36 2.27 -2.38 6.93
C CYS A 36 3.46 -2.31 5.98
N ALA A 37 4.67 -2.06 6.50
CA ALA A 37 5.89 -1.93 5.70
C ALA A 37 6.12 -3.10 4.72
N ASN A 38 5.87 -4.33 5.17
CA ASN A 38 6.04 -5.51 4.31
C ASN A 38 5.02 -5.53 3.15
N CYS A 39 3.75 -5.20 3.43
CA CYS A 39 2.74 -5.10 2.37
C CYS A 39 3.10 -3.99 1.40
N HIS A 40 3.56 -2.83 1.89
CA HIS A 40 3.94 -1.72 1.05
C HIS A 40 5.10 -2.07 0.12
N ARG A 41 6.14 -2.74 0.65
CA ARG A 41 7.25 -3.26 -0.16
C ARG A 41 6.78 -4.24 -1.24
N MET A 42 5.77 -5.07 -0.96
CA MET A 42 5.22 -6.01 -1.94
C MET A 42 4.41 -5.32 -3.05
N LEU A 43 3.66 -4.27 -2.73
CA LEU A 43 2.94 -3.46 -3.72
C LEU A 43 3.92 -2.81 -4.70
N HIS A 44 5.01 -2.23 -4.19
CA HIS A 44 6.04 -1.61 -5.02
C HIS A 44 6.98 -2.61 -5.73
N ARG A 45 6.96 -3.90 -5.34
CA ARG A 45 7.87 -4.93 -5.92
C ARG A 45 7.67 -5.12 -7.42
N LYS A 46 6.45 -4.89 -7.93
CA LYS A 46 6.10 -4.99 -9.36
C LYS A 46 5.63 -3.64 -9.92
N LEU A 47 6.39 -2.57 -9.70
CA LEU A 47 6.10 -1.23 -10.27
C LEU A 47 4.63 -0.81 -10.15
N ASP A 48 4.03 -1.02 -8.97
CA ASP A 48 2.64 -0.66 -8.63
C ASP A 48 1.54 -1.27 -9.51
N THR A 49 1.87 -2.29 -10.31
CA THR A 49 0.87 -3.06 -11.07
C THR A 49 0.04 -3.99 -10.19
N LEU A 50 0.49 -4.23 -8.95
CA LEU A 50 -0.20 -5.10 -8.01
C LEU A 50 -1.15 -4.27 -7.14
N SER A 51 -2.45 -4.47 -7.31
CA SER A 51 -3.45 -3.81 -6.47
C SER A 51 -3.52 -4.38 -5.05
N ILE A 52 -4.05 -3.58 -4.12
CA ILE A 52 -4.36 -4.01 -2.74
C ILE A 52 -5.23 -5.27 -2.73
N SER A 53 -6.20 -5.37 -3.64
CA SER A 53 -7.11 -6.52 -3.73
C SER A 53 -6.38 -7.79 -4.12
N GLU A 54 -5.48 -7.70 -5.10
CA GLU A 54 -4.66 -8.83 -5.54
C GLU A 54 -3.67 -9.26 -4.46
N LEU A 55 -3.00 -8.32 -3.79
CA LEU A 55 -2.12 -8.65 -2.67
C LEU A 55 -2.87 -9.37 -1.54
N LYS A 56 -4.09 -8.92 -1.21
CA LYS A 56 -4.93 -9.61 -0.22
C LYS A 56 -5.24 -11.05 -0.61
N LYS A 57 -5.48 -11.33 -1.91
CA LYS A 57 -5.68 -12.70 -2.40
C LYS A 57 -4.41 -13.54 -2.21
N LEU A 58 -3.24 -13.00 -2.56
CA LEU A 58 -1.96 -13.71 -2.41
C LEU A 58 -1.64 -14.06 -0.95
N ILE A 59 -1.94 -13.17 0.00
CA ILE A 59 -1.74 -13.43 1.44
C ILE A 59 -2.69 -14.53 1.94
N LYS A 60 -3.95 -14.51 1.50
CA LYS A 60 -4.97 -15.51 1.87
C LYS A 60 -4.72 -16.90 1.28
N ILE A 61 -3.89 -17.01 0.25
CA ILE A 61 -3.55 -18.28 -0.42
C ILE A 61 -2.49 -19.08 0.37
N ARG A 62 -2.04 -18.64 1.55
CA ARG A 62 -1.06 -19.41 2.33
C ARG A 62 -1.70 -20.62 3.02
N HIS A 63 -1.18 -21.79 2.63
CA HIS A 63 -1.19 -23.09 3.30
C HIS A 63 -0.94 -23.03 4.80
#